data_AF-A0A933TSW0-F1
#
_entry.id   AF-A0A933TSW0-F1
#
_cell.length_a   1.000
_cell.length_b   1.000
_cell.length_c   1.000
_cell.angle_alpha   90.00
_cell.angle_beta   90.00
_cell.angle_gamma   90.00
#
_symmetry.space_group_name_H-M   'P 1'
#
loop_
_entity.id
_entity.type
_entity.pdbx_description
1 polymer ?
#
loop_
_entity_poly.entity_id
_entity_poly.type
_entity_poly.pdbx_seq_one_letter_code
_entity_poly.pdbx_strand_id
1 'polypeptide(L)'
;MSDTLKFLVDTGADITTVPEHLLPILGLNKSKLTGSWAKGVGGITVKTWDTKLSLKLGSEELHISISIVDTKDKFSLLLDSKHKKTVIFVLK
;
A
#
# COMPACT_ATOMS: atom_id res chain seq x y z
N MET A 1 -15.73 15.54 -5.92
CA MET A 1 -15.47 15.12 -4.53
C MET A 1 -14.12 14.47 -4.53
N SER A 2 -13.15 14.98 -3.79
CA SER A 2 -11.85 14.31 -3.67
C SER A 2 -11.92 13.30 -2.53
N ASP A 3 -11.52 12.06 -2.83
CA ASP A 3 -11.51 11.00 -1.85
C ASP A 3 -10.29 11.18 -0.93
N THR A 4 -10.55 11.48 0.35
CA THR A 4 -9.50 11.55 1.37
C THR A 4 -9.12 10.12 1.79
N LEU A 5 -7.91 9.69 1.44
CA LEU A 5 -7.36 8.41 1.90
C LEU A 5 -6.86 8.53 3.35
N LYS A 6 -7.35 7.65 4.22
CA LYS A 6 -6.82 7.48 5.58
C LYS A 6 -5.81 6.35 5.59
N PHE A 7 -4.69 6.57 6.27
CA PHE A 7 -3.64 5.57 6.38
C PHE A 7 -2.96 5.58 7.75
N LEU A 8 -2.29 4.48 8.06
CA LEU A 8 -1.49 4.28 9.26
C LEU A 8 -0.01 4.20 8.87
N VAL A 9 0.82 4.94 9.60
CA VAL A 9 2.28 4.84 9.50
C VAL A 9 2.73 3.83 10.55
N ASP A 10 3.32 2.73 10.11
CA ASP A 10 3.71 1.61 10.97
C ASP A 10 5.19 1.29 10.78
N THR A 11 5.99 1.54 11.81
CA THR A 11 7.42 1.29 11.79
C THR A 11 7.79 -0.19 11.94
N GLY A 12 6.86 -1.03 12.39
CA GLY A 12 7.06 -2.46 12.56
C GLY A 12 6.72 -3.30 11.32
N ALA A 13 6.14 -2.69 10.29
CA ALA A 13 5.82 -3.37 9.05
C ALA A 13 7.04 -3.45 8.12
N ASP A 14 7.28 -4.61 7.50
CA ASP A 14 8.39 -4.79 6.56
C ASP A 14 8.11 -4.23 5.15
N ILE A 15 6.83 -4.04 4.82
CA ILE A 15 6.38 -3.61 3.50
C ILE A 15 5.10 -2.78 3.60
N THR A 16 4.96 -1.81 2.70
CA THR A 16 3.73 -1.03 2.56
C THR A 16 2.62 -1.93 2.05
N THR A 17 1.50 -1.99 2.78
CA THR A 17 0.36 -2.85 2.43
C THR A 17 -0.83 -2.03 1.99
N VAL A 18 -1.33 -2.34 0.80
CA VAL A 18 -2.44 -1.63 0.13
C VAL A 18 -3.64 -2.57 0.03
N PRO A 19 -4.84 -2.15 0.45
CA PRO A 19 -6.04 -2.94 0.23
C PRO A 19 -6.45 -2.93 -1.25
N GLU A 20 -6.89 -4.08 -1.76
CA GLU A 20 -7.20 -4.30 -3.17
C GLU A 20 -8.17 -3.28 -3.78
N HIS A 21 -9.17 -2.82 -3.01
CA HIS A 21 -10.16 -1.86 -3.49
C HIS A 21 -9.56 -0.50 -3.89
N LEU A 22 -8.32 -0.20 -3.51
CA LEU A 22 -7.59 1.01 -3.92
C LEU A 22 -6.88 0.87 -5.26
N LEU A 23 -6.75 -0.35 -5.82
CA LEU A 23 -6.09 -0.57 -7.11
C LEU A 23 -6.61 0.35 -8.24
N PRO A 24 -7.93 0.56 -8.42
CA PRO A 24 -8.44 1.43 -9.48
C PRO A 24 -8.02 2.89 -9.29
N ILE A 25 -8.01 3.36 -8.03
CA ILE A 25 -7.61 4.73 -7.67
C ILE A 25 -6.11 4.93 -7.95
N LEU A 26 -5.31 3.89 -7.75
CA LEU A 26 -3.87 3.89 -8.03
C LEU A 26 -3.53 3.63 -9.50
N GLY A 27 -4.52 3.40 -10.37
CA GLY A 27 -4.30 3.08 -11.78
C GLY A 27 -3.63 1.72 -12.01
N LEU A 28 -3.75 0.80 -11.04
CA LEU A 28 -3.13 -0.52 -11.07
C LEU A 28 -4.14 -1.59 -11.49
N ASN A 29 -3.68 -2.57 -12.28
CA ASN A 29 -4.50 -3.71 -12.70
C ASN A 29 -4.01 -4.99 -12.05
N LYS A 30 -4.85 -5.61 -11.21
CA LYS A 30 -4.55 -6.85 -10.47
C LYS A 30 -4.04 -7.98 -11.35
N SER A 31 -4.57 -8.14 -12.57
CA SER A 31 -4.17 -9.24 -13.46
C SER A 31 -2.72 -9.14 -13.96
N LYS A 32 -2.10 -7.96 -13.84
CA LYS A 32 -0.72 -7.68 -14.23
C LYS A 32 0.26 -7.76 -13.05
N LEU A 33 -0.24 -8.02 -11.84
CA LEU A 33 0.59 -8.03 -10.63
C LEU A 33 1.15 -9.42 -10.35
N THR A 34 2.34 -9.46 -9.75
CA THR A 34 2.99 -10.71 -9.36
C THR A 34 2.40 -11.21 -8.05
N GLY A 35 1.83 -12.42 -8.05
CA GLY A 35 1.30 -13.04 -6.83
C GLY A 35 2.40 -13.38 -5.83
N SER A 36 2.11 -13.21 -4.54
CA SER A 36 3.02 -13.40 -3.42
C SER A 36 2.25 -13.87 -2.18
N TRP A 37 2.92 -13.96 -1.03
CA TRP A 37 2.35 -14.35 0.24
C TRP A 37 2.90 -13.49 1.37
N ALA A 38 2.03 -12.95 2.21
CA ALA A 38 2.39 -12.26 3.45
C ALA A 38 2.08 -13.14 4.66
N LYS A 39 2.94 -13.08 5.67
CA LYS A 39 2.76 -13.78 6.94
C LYS A 39 2.46 -12.77 8.04
N GLY A 40 1.30 -12.88 8.66
CA GLY A 40 0.86 -12.05 9.77
C GLY A 40 1.19 -12.65 11.14
N VAL A 41 0.73 -11.94 12.17
CA VAL A 41 0.78 -12.40 13.57
C VAL A 41 0.01 -13.71 13.72
N GLY A 42 0.52 -14.61 14.55
CA GLY A 42 -0.10 -15.93 14.77
C GLY A 42 0.16 -16.94 13.65
N GLY A 43 1.03 -16.62 12.68
CA GLY A 43 1.43 -17.54 11.61
C GLY A 43 0.44 -17.62 10.45
N ILE A 44 -0.58 -16.76 10.43
CA ILE A 44 -1.56 -16.67 9.34
C ILE A 44 -0.85 -16.22 8.07
N THR A 45 -1.08 -16.94 6.97
CA THR A 45 -0.59 -16.57 5.64
C THR A 45 -1.74 -16.10 4.76
N VAL A 46 -1.53 -14.99 4.06
CA VAL A 46 -2.50 -14.43 3.12
C VAL A 46 -1.86 -14.28 1.76
N LYS A 47 -2.64 -14.54 0.71
CA LYS A 47 -2.20 -14.30 -0.66
C LYS A 47 -2.16 -12.80 -0.91
N THR A 48 -1.07 -12.35 -1.52
CA THR A 48 -0.87 -10.95 -1.87
C THR A 48 -0.45 -10.79 -3.32
N TRP A 49 -0.36 -9.55 -3.77
CA TRP A 49 0.21 -9.20 -5.07
C TRP A 49 1.19 -8.07 -4.91
N ASP A 50 2.42 -8.24 -5.37
CA ASP A 50 3.48 -7.27 -5.15
C ASP A 50 3.72 -6.46 -6.42
N THR A 51 4.00 -5.17 -6.25
CA THR A 51 4.41 -4.27 -7.33
C THR A 51 5.16 -3.06 -6.80
N LYS A 52 5.62 -2.19 -7.70
CA LYS A 52 6.18 -0.88 -7.37
C LYS A 52 5.16 0.22 -7.67
N LEU A 53 5.10 1.20 -6.79
CA LEU A 53 4.26 2.39 -6.94
C LEU A 53 5.15 3.64 -6.90
N SER A 54 4.97 4.52 -7.90
CA SER A 54 5.51 5.88 -7.86
C SER A 54 4.58 6.77 -7.04
N LEU A 55 5.09 7.31 -5.95
CA LEU A 55 4.43 8.33 -5.14
C LEU A 55 5.14 9.66 -5.37
N LYS A 56 4.40 10.71 -5.72
CA LYS A 56 4.98 12.06 -5.80
C LYS A 56 4.77 12.78 -4.49
N LEU A 57 5.86 13.17 -3.81
CA LEU A 57 5.89 13.99 -2.60
C LEU A 57 6.32 15.44 -2.85
N GLY A 58 5.37 16.32 -3.17
CA GLY A 58 5.69 17.70 -3.52
C GLY A 58 6.47 17.72 -4.84
N SER A 59 7.76 18.09 -4.78
CA SER A 59 8.69 18.00 -5.91
C SER A 59 9.40 16.65 -6.03
N GLU A 60 9.33 15.80 -5.02
CA GLU A 60 10.04 14.51 -4.96
C GLU A 60 9.21 13.39 -5.59
N GLU A 61 9.87 12.39 -6.16
CA GLU A 61 9.24 11.13 -6.57
C GLU A 61 9.89 9.96 -5.82
N LEU A 62 9.05 9.14 -5.19
CA LEU A 62 9.44 7.98 -4.41
C LEU A 62 8.90 6.73 -5.09
N HIS A 63 9.78 5.80 -5.43
CA HIS A 63 9.38 4.47 -5.92
C HIS A 63 9.38 3.50 -4.74
N ILE A 64 8.20 3.10 -4.29
CA ILE A 64 8.03 2.19 -3.15
C ILE A 64 7.57 0.81 -3.61
N SER A 65 8.04 -0.23 -2.93
CA SER A 65 7.47 -1.57 -3.05
C SER A 65 6.19 -1.65 -2.21
N ILE A 66 5.12 -2.15 -2.82
CA ILE A 66 3.83 -2.35 -2.16
C ILE A 66 3.39 -3.81 -2.29
N SER A 67 2.67 -4.28 -1.28
CA SER A 67 1.97 -5.56 -1.30
C SER A 67 0.46 -5.32 -1.22
N ILE A 68 -0.28 -5.86 -2.17
CA ILE A 68 -1.72 -5.72 -2.25
C ILE A 68 -2.38 -6.91 -1.56
N VAL A 69 -3.32 -6.63 -0.66
CA VAL A 69 -4.07 -7.65 0.08
C VAL A 69 -5.55 -7.55 -0.27
N ASP A 70 -6.17 -8.69 -0.53
CA ASP A 70 -7.63 -8.79 -0.65
C ASP A 70 -8.23 -8.73 0.77
N THR A 71 -8.71 -7.55 1.15
CA THR A 71 -9.38 -7.35 2.44
C THR A 71 -10.85 -7.07 2.23
N LYS A 72 -11.71 -7.90 2.81
CA LYS A 72 -13.17 -7.65 2.84
C LYS A 72 -13.56 -6.48 3.75
N ASP A 73 -12.68 -6.13 4.70
CA ASP A 73 -12.89 -5.02 5.62
C ASP A 73 -12.16 -3.75 5.17
N LYS A 74 -12.63 -2.59 5.66
CA LYS A 74 -12.04 -1.27 5.41
C LYS A 74 -10.72 -1.12 6.17
N PHE A 75 -9.65 -1.75 5.68
CA PHE A 75 -8.31 -1.51 6.21
C PHE A 75 -7.79 -0.16 5.73
N SER A 76 -7.04 0.52 6.62
CA SER A 76 -6.24 1.68 6.26
C SER A 76 -4.96 1.20 5.57
N LEU A 77 -4.48 1.96 4.58
CA LEU A 77 -3.17 1.75 3.97
C LEU A 77 -2.10 1.73 5.08
N LEU A 78 -1.20 0.75 5.08
CA LEU A 78 -0.10 0.64 6.04
C LEU A 78 1.20 1.04 5.35
N LEU A 79 1.92 2.03 5.91
CA LEU A 79 3.19 2.50 5.36
C LEU A 79 4.36 2.12 6.26
N ASP A 80 5.32 1.40 5.69
CA ASP A 80 6.58 1.04 6.34
C ASP A 80 7.48 2.27 6.53
N SER A 81 8.16 2.31 7.68
CA SER A 81 9.10 3.35 8.10
C SER A 81 10.51 3.25 7.55
N LYS A 82 10.87 2.14 6.87
CA LYS A 82 12.21 1.95 6.30
C LYS A 82 12.57 3.05 5.30
N HIS A 83 11.58 3.82 4.83
CA HIS A 83 11.76 5.09 4.13
C HIS A 83 11.24 6.23 5.01
N LYS A 84 12.07 6.72 5.94
CA LYS A 84 11.75 7.73 7.00
C LYS A 84 11.31 9.13 6.52
N LYS A 85 10.79 9.28 5.30
CA LYS A 85 10.32 10.54 4.69
C LYS A 85 8.87 10.47 4.21
N THR A 86 8.02 9.73 4.90
CA THR A 86 6.64 9.50 4.45
C THR A 86 5.68 10.55 5.02
N VAL A 87 5.27 11.52 4.17
CA VAL A 87 4.19 12.49 4.43
C VAL A 87 3.07 12.26 3.41
N ILE A 88 1.82 12.33 3.88
CA ILE A 88 0.57 11.97 3.19
C ILE A 88 0.19 12.98 2.10
N PHE A 89 -0.24 12.47 0.93
CA PHE A 89 -0.92 13.26 -0.10
C PHE A 89 -2.37 13.53 0.25
N VAL A 90 -2.75 14.81 0.15
CA VAL A 90 -4.14 15.24 -0.08
C VAL A 90 -4.26 15.51 -1.57
N LEU A 91 -5.01 14.68 -2.29
CA LEU A 91 -5.37 14.96 -3.69
C LEU A 91 -6.61 15.87 -3.70
N LYS A 92 -6.58 16.90 -4.54
CA LYS A 92 -7.63 17.93 -4.66
C LYS A 92 -8.68 17.54 -5.69
#